data_AF-A0A2V5XVQ6-F1
#
_entry.id   AF-A0A2V5XVQ6-F1
#
_cell.length_a   1.000
_cell.length_b   1.000
_cell.length_c   1.000
_cell.angle_alpha   90.00
_cell.angle_beta   90.00
_cell.angle_gamma   90.00
#
_symmetry.space_group_name_H-M   'P 1'
#
loop_
_entity.id
_entity.type
_entity.pdbx_description
1 polymer ?
#
loop_
_entity_poly.entity_id
_entity_poly.type
_entity_poly.pdbx_seq_one_letter_code
_entity_poly.pdbx_strand_id
1 'polypeptide(L)'
;MFHFKKVQRQLAVLTLCLSIFPLVLHAADNVSVLGSKPKWSVLEKYQETITHDEFTRLIQDVYCAHGFAPDLIEINEKTARVLMNRETQKSFTLRFAENPATAGRQPVPRLWRPAKSLTPVRPEKPLFGLKIALDPGHLGGKWAKMEERWFQVGNSAPVQEGDLALRVARLLAPRLRELGAKVFFVRNSNEPITSKRPNDFRELARKILIKNGVPHPRADVLDPNDPAKEQTIRWQSEILFYRYSEIRRRAALVNFKLHPDLVLCLHFNAEGWGDPNNPSLTDANHLHLLVNGSYLAEELEFNDERFEMIRRLLSRAYDEELPLADTIALAMARDTGLPPYEYPTTNTTTKVGTSGYVYARNLLATRLYRCPVVYCEPYVMNSKDVFARIQAGDYEGVRNVNGVERKSIFREYADSVVEGLVNYYSGARCSRDR
;
A
#
# COMPACT_ATOMS: atom_id res chain seq x y z
N MET A 1 -24.85 -93.62 10.40
CA MET A 1 -25.52 -94.38 9.32
C MET A 1 -26.70 -93.53 8.84
N PHE A 2 -26.90 -93.44 7.51
CA PHE A 2 -27.84 -92.59 6.75
C PHE A 2 -27.27 -91.30 6.11
N HIS A 3 -27.08 -91.42 4.79
CA HIS A 3 -26.86 -90.39 3.77
C HIS A 3 -27.98 -89.35 3.71
N PHE A 4 -27.67 -88.09 3.36
CA PHE A 4 -28.53 -87.27 2.52
C PHE A 4 -27.76 -86.32 1.58
N LYS A 5 -28.42 -86.00 0.47
CA LYS A 5 -27.94 -85.57 -0.86
C LYS A 5 -27.40 -84.12 -0.95
N LYS A 6 -26.56 -83.92 -1.98
CA LYS A 6 -26.14 -82.64 -2.59
C LYS A 6 -27.34 -81.76 -3.00
N VAL A 7 -27.21 -80.44 -2.81
CA VAL A 7 -27.89 -79.40 -3.58
C VAL A 7 -26.87 -78.30 -3.94
N GLN A 8 -26.73 -78.03 -5.24
CA GLN A 8 -25.92 -76.96 -5.82
C GLN A 8 -26.57 -75.59 -5.53
N ARG A 9 -25.77 -74.58 -5.15
CA ARG A 9 -26.17 -73.17 -5.16
C ARG A 9 -25.35 -72.42 -6.21
N GLN A 10 -26.02 -71.87 -7.22
CA GLN A 10 -25.47 -70.91 -8.17
C GLN A 10 -25.34 -69.55 -7.47
N LEU A 11 -24.18 -68.89 -7.64
CA LEU A 11 -23.89 -67.56 -7.11
C LEU A 11 -24.11 -66.54 -8.24
N ALA A 12 -25.10 -65.65 -8.08
CA ALA A 12 -25.32 -64.53 -8.99
C ALA A 12 -24.33 -63.40 -8.66
N VAL A 13 -23.52 -62.98 -9.62
CA VAL A 13 -22.61 -61.83 -9.52
C VAL A 13 -23.36 -60.60 -10.02
N LEU A 14 -23.65 -59.67 -9.11
CA LEU A 14 -24.22 -58.36 -9.41
C LEU A 14 -23.07 -57.38 -9.68
N THR A 15 -22.90 -56.95 -10.93
CA THR A 15 -21.86 -55.97 -11.32
C THR A 15 -22.36 -54.56 -11.01
N LEU A 16 -21.82 -53.95 -9.95
CA LEU A 16 -22.09 -52.55 -9.59
C LEU A 16 -21.12 -51.64 -10.39
N CYS A 17 -21.63 -50.96 -11.41
CA CYS A 17 -20.88 -49.92 -12.13
C CYS A 17 -20.71 -48.67 -11.24
N LEU A 18 -19.55 -48.53 -10.60
CA LEU A 18 -19.12 -47.29 -9.96
C LEU A 18 -18.65 -46.29 -11.04
N SER A 19 -19.46 -45.27 -11.27
CA SER A 19 -19.09 -44.12 -12.10
C SER A 19 -17.99 -43.32 -11.39
N ILE A 20 -16.75 -43.47 -11.83
CA ILE A 20 -15.61 -42.65 -11.38
C ILE A 20 -15.72 -41.30 -12.08
N PHE A 21 -16.32 -40.31 -11.41
CA PHE A 21 -16.09 -38.91 -11.79
C PHE A 21 -14.68 -38.52 -11.32
N PRO A 22 -13.79 -38.04 -12.20
CA PRO A 22 -12.49 -37.53 -11.75
C PRO A 22 -12.74 -36.30 -10.89
N LEU A 23 -12.41 -36.39 -9.59
CA LEU A 23 -12.22 -35.20 -8.77
C LEU A 23 -11.06 -34.41 -9.39
N VAL A 24 -11.39 -33.32 -10.09
CA VAL A 24 -10.39 -32.33 -10.47
C VAL A 24 -9.92 -31.66 -9.19
N LEU A 25 -8.82 -32.17 -8.62
CA LEU A 25 -8.11 -31.53 -7.53
C LEU A 25 -7.65 -30.16 -8.02
N HIS A 26 -8.34 -29.10 -7.61
CA HIS A 26 -7.90 -27.75 -7.90
C HIS A 26 -6.73 -27.43 -6.97
N ALA A 27 -5.54 -27.27 -7.53
CA ALA A 27 -4.38 -26.73 -6.83
C ALA A 27 -4.78 -25.45 -6.06
N ALA A 28 -4.32 -25.36 -4.82
CA ALA A 28 -4.58 -24.18 -3.99
C ALA A 28 -3.77 -22.99 -4.53
N ASP A 29 -4.35 -21.79 -4.48
CA ASP A 29 -3.59 -20.60 -4.79
C ASP A 29 -2.68 -20.25 -3.61
N ASN A 30 -1.39 -20.06 -3.88
CA ASN A 30 -0.45 -19.51 -2.91
C ASN A 30 -0.71 -18.00 -2.78
N VAL A 31 -1.56 -17.62 -1.82
CA VAL A 31 -1.98 -16.22 -1.59
C VAL A 31 -1.37 -15.66 -0.32
N SER A 32 -1.07 -14.37 -0.34
CA SER A 32 -0.57 -13.61 0.81
C SER A 32 -1.56 -13.62 1.98
N VAL A 33 -1.11 -13.17 3.15
CA VAL A 33 -1.94 -13.10 4.37
C VAL A 33 -3.17 -12.22 4.13
N LEU A 34 -4.36 -12.80 4.39
CA LEU A 34 -5.67 -12.21 4.08
C LEU A 34 -5.83 -11.80 2.59
N GLY A 35 -5.00 -12.38 1.72
CA GLY A 35 -5.02 -12.20 0.27
C GLY A 35 -6.31 -12.68 -0.36
N SER A 36 -6.59 -12.15 -1.56
CA SER A 36 -7.72 -12.58 -2.37
C SER A 36 -7.21 -13.39 -3.55
N LYS A 37 -7.96 -14.42 -3.93
CA LYS A 37 -7.67 -15.19 -5.14
C LYS A 37 -7.51 -14.25 -6.35
N PRO A 38 -6.39 -14.32 -7.09
CA PRO A 38 -6.18 -13.49 -8.27
C PRO A 38 -7.27 -13.71 -9.32
N LYS A 39 -7.72 -12.63 -9.95
CA LYS A 39 -8.65 -12.68 -11.07
C LYS A 39 -7.91 -12.40 -12.37
N TRP A 40 -7.05 -13.33 -12.77
CA TRP A 40 -6.14 -13.19 -13.92
C TRP A 40 -6.83 -12.76 -15.22
N SER A 41 -8.07 -13.20 -15.47
CA SER A 41 -8.86 -12.78 -16.65
C SER A 41 -9.13 -11.28 -16.73
N VAL A 42 -8.98 -10.54 -15.62
CA VAL A 42 -9.03 -9.07 -15.64
C VAL A 42 -7.89 -8.46 -16.46
N LEU A 43 -6.73 -9.13 -16.52
CA LEU A 43 -5.55 -8.65 -17.25
C LEU A 43 -5.74 -8.71 -18.77
N GLU A 44 -6.69 -9.51 -19.27
CA GLU A 44 -7.02 -9.57 -20.71
C GLU A 44 -7.46 -8.22 -21.28
N LYS A 45 -7.95 -7.30 -20.43
CA LYS A 45 -8.35 -5.95 -20.86
C LYS A 45 -7.16 -5.04 -21.19
N TYR A 46 -5.93 -5.46 -20.86
CA TYR A 46 -4.70 -4.70 -21.07
C TYR A 46 -3.84 -5.22 -22.22
N GLN A 47 -4.33 -6.20 -22.98
CA GLN A 47 -3.64 -6.69 -24.17
C GLN A 47 -3.34 -5.53 -25.12
N GLU A 48 -2.11 -5.47 -25.63
CA GLU A 48 -1.68 -4.47 -26.62
C GLU A 48 -1.79 -3.00 -26.13
N THR A 49 -1.80 -2.77 -24.82
CA THR A 49 -1.82 -1.41 -24.22
C THR A 49 -0.45 -0.87 -23.82
N ILE A 50 0.60 -1.69 -23.93
CA ILE A 50 1.97 -1.37 -23.53
C ILE A 50 2.94 -2.00 -24.53
N THR A 51 4.02 -1.30 -24.85
CA THR A 51 5.11 -1.83 -25.69
C THR A 51 6.05 -2.74 -24.88
N HIS A 52 6.85 -3.53 -25.57
CA HIS A 52 7.91 -4.33 -24.96
C HIS A 52 8.83 -3.48 -24.08
N ASP A 53 9.38 -2.39 -24.64
CA ASP A 53 10.39 -1.57 -23.96
C ASP A 53 9.83 -0.87 -22.72
N GLU A 54 8.58 -0.40 -22.78
CA GLU A 54 7.92 0.19 -21.62
C GLU A 54 7.67 -0.84 -20.51
N PHE A 55 7.22 -2.05 -20.87
CA PHE A 55 7.01 -3.12 -19.90
C PHE A 55 8.31 -3.52 -19.23
N THR A 56 9.35 -3.76 -20.03
CA THR A 56 10.69 -4.15 -19.58
C THR A 56 11.32 -3.08 -18.68
N ARG A 57 11.26 -1.81 -19.08
CA ARG A 57 11.73 -0.69 -18.24
C ARG A 57 10.98 -0.61 -16.92
N LEU A 58 9.65 -0.68 -16.92
CA LEU A 58 8.87 -0.59 -15.69
C LEU A 58 9.13 -1.79 -14.77
N ILE A 59 9.13 -3.01 -15.29
CA ILE A 59 9.33 -4.20 -14.46
C ILE A 59 10.75 -4.23 -13.89
N GLN A 60 11.77 -3.86 -14.67
CA GLN A 60 13.17 -3.93 -14.23
C GLN A 60 13.59 -2.73 -13.38
N ASP A 61 13.15 -1.50 -13.69
CA ASP A 61 13.69 -0.31 -13.01
C ASP A 61 12.81 0.18 -11.85
N VAL A 62 11.55 -0.24 -11.82
CA VAL A 62 10.56 0.29 -10.87
C VAL A 62 9.99 -0.81 -10.00
N TYR A 63 9.33 -1.81 -10.59
CA TYR A 63 8.57 -2.79 -9.83
C TYR A 63 9.46 -3.88 -9.24
N CYS A 64 10.49 -4.33 -9.95
CA CYS A 64 11.40 -5.39 -9.52
C CYS A 64 12.87 -4.96 -9.68
N ALA A 65 13.22 -3.77 -9.21
CA ALA A 65 14.57 -3.17 -9.28
C ALA A 65 15.71 -4.08 -8.76
N HIS A 66 15.38 -5.03 -7.90
CA HIS A 66 16.32 -5.97 -7.29
C HIS A 66 16.23 -7.39 -7.89
N GLY A 67 15.55 -7.53 -9.02
CA GLY A 67 15.36 -8.79 -9.72
C GLY A 67 14.17 -9.62 -9.22
N PHE A 68 13.85 -10.67 -9.98
CA PHE A 68 12.82 -11.66 -9.69
C PHE A 68 13.22 -12.99 -10.35
N ALA A 69 12.63 -14.10 -9.91
CA ALA A 69 12.93 -15.40 -10.48
C ALA A 69 12.46 -15.48 -11.96
N PRO A 70 13.32 -15.87 -12.93
CA PRO A 70 13.01 -15.79 -14.37
C PRO A 70 11.77 -16.59 -14.80
N ASP A 71 11.42 -17.62 -14.05
CA ASP A 71 10.25 -18.46 -14.32
C ASP A 71 8.92 -17.80 -13.90
N LEU A 72 8.97 -16.74 -13.07
CA LEU A 72 7.78 -15.99 -12.68
C LEU A 72 7.28 -15.08 -13.81
N ILE A 73 8.19 -14.47 -14.56
CA ILE A 73 7.88 -13.56 -15.67
C ILE A 73 8.92 -13.76 -16.78
N GLU A 74 8.51 -14.37 -17.87
CA GLU A 74 9.34 -14.50 -19.07
C GLU A 74 8.97 -13.40 -20.06
N ILE A 75 9.95 -12.62 -20.51
CA ILE A 75 9.76 -11.52 -21.45
C ILE A 75 10.41 -11.88 -22.78
N ASN A 76 9.60 -11.90 -23.84
CA ASN A 76 9.99 -12.14 -25.22
C ASN A 76 9.67 -10.88 -26.06
N GLU A 77 10.16 -10.79 -27.29
CA GLU A 77 9.99 -9.60 -28.15
C GLU A 77 8.53 -9.11 -28.27
N LYS A 78 7.56 -10.04 -28.30
CA LYS A 78 6.14 -9.74 -28.54
C LYS A 78 5.24 -9.98 -27.33
N THR A 79 5.73 -10.65 -26.30
CA THR A 79 4.89 -11.09 -25.18
C THR A 79 5.62 -11.11 -23.85
N ALA A 80 4.87 -10.96 -22.75
CA ALA A 80 5.30 -11.36 -21.43
C ALA A 80 4.42 -12.51 -20.93
N ARG A 81 5.04 -13.61 -20.48
CA ARG A 81 4.37 -14.75 -19.86
C ARG A 81 4.55 -14.69 -18.35
N VAL A 82 3.46 -14.50 -17.62
CA VAL A 82 3.44 -14.38 -16.15
C VAL A 82 2.89 -15.66 -15.54
N LEU A 83 3.65 -16.27 -14.63
CA LEU A 83 3.24 -17.48 -13.93
C LEU A 83 2.06 -17.20 -12.98
N MET A 84 0.93 -17.87 -13.22
CA MET A 84 -0.28 -17.70 -12.43
C MET A 84 -0.25 -18.53 -11.15
N ASN A 85 0.25 -19.76 -11.24
CA ASN A 85 0.30 -20.72 -10.13
C ASN A 85 1.37 -21.80 -10.42
N ARG A 86 2.32 -21.96 -9.51
CA ARG A 86 3.43 -22.92 -9.62
C ARG A 86 2.99 -24.37 -9.71
N GLU A 87 2.00 -24.79 -8.93
CA GLU A 87 1.55 -26.19 -8.91
C GLU A 87 0.91 -26.59 -10.24
N THR A 88 0.14 -25.68 -10.85
CA THR A 88 -0.53 -25.94 -12.13
C THR A 88 0.31 -25.63 -13.36
N GLN A 89 1.43 -24.92 -13.20
CA GLN A 89 2.24 -24.36 -14.29
C GLN A 89 1.44 -23.52 -15.30
N LYS A 90 0.27 -23.00 -14.90
CA LYS A 90 -0.54 -22.11 -15.73
C LYS A 90 0.08 -20.72 -15.77
N SER A 91 0.06 -20.11 -16.94
CA SER A 91 0.58 -18.77 -17.16
C SER A 91 -0.43 -17.90 -17.91
N PHE A 92 -0.39 -16.60 -17.61
CA PHE A 92 -1.07 -15.56 -18.37
C PHE A 92 -0.10 -14.99 -19.39
N THR A 93 -0.55 -14.79 -20.64
CA THR A 93 0.27 -14.22 -21.71
C THR A 93 -0.24 -12.84 -22.06
N LEU A 94 0.56 -11.81 -21.76
CA LEU A 94 0.38 -10.45 -22.23
C LEU A 94 1.01 -10.30 -23.60
N ARG A 95 0.28 -9.77 -24.58
CA ARG A 95 0.78 -9.33 -25.88
C ARG A 95 1.12 -7.86 -25.83
N PHE A 96 2.30 -7.52 -26.32
CA PHE A 96 2.74 -6.14 -26.44
C PHE A 96 2.11 -5.47 -27.66
N ALA A 97 1.95 -4.15 -27.57
CA ALA A 97 1.69 -3.32 -28.73
C ALA A 97 2.90 -3.34 -29.68
N GLU A 98 2.64 -3.41 -30.99
CA GLU A 98 3.70 -3.46 -32.00
C GLU A 98 4.61 -2.23 -32.01
N ASN A 99 4.07 -1.06 -31.66
CA ASN A 99 4.83 0.19 -31.58
C ASN A 99 4.17 1.19 -30.61
N PRO A 100 4.87 2.27 -30.21
CA PRO A 100 4.32 3.27 -29.29
C PRO A 100 3.04 3.95 -29.83
N ALA A 101 2.94 4.13 -31.15
CA ALA A 101 1.77 4.75 -31.77
C ALA A 101 0.52 3.85 -31.70
N THR A 102 0.68 2.53 -31.66
CA THR A 102 -0.42 1.57 -31.45
C THR A 102 -0.73 1.36 -29.97
N ALA A 103 0.26 1.40 -29.09
CA ALA A 103 0.05 1.37 -27.63
C ALA A 103 -0.88 2.50 -27.16
N GLY A 104 -0.74 3.69 -27.74
CA GLY A 104 -1.61 4.84 -27.45
C GLY A 104 -3.03 4.76 -28.02
N ARG A 105 -3.33 3.80 -28.90
CA ARG A 105 -4.68 3.66 -29.52
C ARG A 105 -5.63 2.84 -28.67
N GLN A 106 -5.14 1.89 -27.88
CA GLN A 106 -5.99 1.09 -27.00
C GLN A 106 -6.22 1.83 -25.67
N PRO A 107 -7.48 2.00 -25.25
CA PRO A 107 -7.76 2.67 -23.99
C PRO A 107 -7.29 1.80 -22.81
N VAL A 108 -6.29 2.28 -22.07
CA VAL A 108 -5.84 1.61 -20.84
C VAL A 108 -7.00 1.57 -19.83
N PRO A 109 -7.45 0.39 -19.38
CA PRO A 109 -8.50 0.28 -18.37
C PRO A 109 -8.05 0.91 -17.04
N ARG A 110 -8.76 1.93 -16.56
CA ARG A 110 -8.47 2.63 -15.30
C ARG A 110 -9.74 2.86 -14.49
N LEU A 111 -9.59 2.92 -13.15
CA LEU A 111 -10.63 3.39 -12.23
C LEU A 111 -10.44 4.85 -11.82
N TRP A 112 -9.49 5.52 -12.46
CA TRP A 112 -8.98 6.86 -12.17
C TRP A 112 -8.70 7.59 -13.49
N ARG A 113 -8.55 8.92 -13.44
CA ARG A 113 -8.30 9.75 -14.62
C ARG A 113 -6.90 10.38 -14.56
N PRO A 114 -6.07 10.28 -15.62
CA PRO A 114 -4.80 10.99 -15.69
C PRO A 114 -4.99 12.50 -15.68
N ALA A 115 -3.97 13.23 -15.23
CA ALA A 115 -4.04 14.68 -15.14
C ALA A 115 -4.45 15.30 -16.48
N LYS A 116 -3.88 14.80 -17.58
CA LYS A 116 -4.14 15.26 -18.96
C LYS A 116 -5.58 15.04 -19.44
N SER A 117 -6.36 14.15 -18.83
CA SER A 117 -7.77 13.93 -19.21
C SER A 117 -8.75 14.73 -18.35
N LEU A 118 -8.26 15.45 -17.34
CA LEU A 118 -9.07 16.41 -16.59
C LEU A 118 -9.28 17.67 -17.41
N THR A 119 -10.32 18.44 -17.08
CA THR A 119 -10.60 19.74 -17.73
C THR A 119 -9.37 20.65 -17.71
N PRO A 120 -9.18 21.60 -18.63
CA PRO A 120 -8.08 22.57 -18.54
C PRO A 120 -8.03 23.31 -17.20
N VAL A 121 -6.84 23.80 -16.84
CA VAL A 121 -6.60 24.53 -15.59
C VAL A 121 -7.41 25.81 -15.56
N ARG A 122 -7.97 26.12 -14.38
CA ARG A 122 -8.62 27.40 -14.09
C ARG A 122 -7.74 28.14 -13.09
N PRO A 123 -7.28 29.37 -13.36
CA PRO A 123 -6.36 30.07 -12.46
C PRO A 123 -6.83 30.11 -11.00
N GLU A 124 -8.11 30.43 -10.78
CA GLU A 124 -8.75 30.50 -9.45
C GLU A 124 -9.00 29.12 -8.81
N LYS A 125 -9.08 28.06 -9.63
CA LYS A 125 -9.44 26.70 -9.18
C LYS A 125 -8.56 25.66 -9.91
N PRO A 126 -7.25 25.64 -9.63
CA PRO A 126 -6.31 24.82 -10.37
C PRO A 126 -6.61 23.32 -10.25
N LEU A 127 -7.26 22.89 -9.15
CA LEU A 127 -7.63 21.51 -8.90
C LEU A 127 -9.08 21.18 -9.30
N PHE A 128 -9.75 22.07 -10.05
CA PHE A 128 -11.13 21.85 -10.48
C PHE A 128 -11.32 20.51 -11.19
N GLY A 129 -12.26 19.71 -10.69
CA GLY A 129 -12.67 18.43 -11.28
C GLY A 129 -11.83 17.22 -10.84
N LEU A 130 -10.73 17.44 -10.12
CA LEU A 130 -9.88 16.40 -9.55
C LEU A 130 -10.56 15.73 -8.34
N LYS A 131 -10.53 14.41 -8.25
CA LYS A 131 -11.01 13.64 -7.10
C LYS A 131 -9.83 13.16 -6.26
N ILE A 132 -9.70 13.65 -5.04
CA ILE A 132 -8.63 13.28 -4.12
C ILE A 132 -9.23 12.52 -2.94
N ALA A 133 -8.69 11.35 -2.60
CA ALA A 133 -8.96 10.68 -1.34
C ALA A 133 -7.79 10.91 -0.38
N LEU A 134 -8.10 11.35 0.83
CA LEU A 134 -7.12 11.49 1.92
C LEU A 134 -7.16 10.24 2.78
N ASP A 135 -6.03 9.57 2.88
CA ASP A 135 -5.82 8.40 3.73
C ASP A 135 -4.85 8.76 4.86
N PRO A 136 -5.35 9.28 5.98
CA PRO A 136 -4.49 9.47 7.14
C PRO A 136 -4.05 8.11 7.67
N GLY A 137 -2.73 7.88 7.68
CA GLY A 137 -2.08 6.67 8.11
C GLY A 137 -2.46 6.25 9.52
N HIS A 138 -2.31 4.98 9.83
CA HIS A 138 -2.52 4.44 11.19
C HIS A 138 -3.93 4.63 11.75
N LEU A 139 -4.14 4.15 12.97
CA LEU A 139 -5.30 4.42 13.82
C LEU A 139 -4.87 5.22 15.06
N GLY A 140 -5.71 6.18 15.43
CA GLY A 140 -5.47 7.10 16.53
C GLY A 140 -6.15 6.71 17.85
N GLY A 141 -6.12 7.61 18.83
CA GLY A 141 -6.82 7.46 20.11
C GLY A 141 -6.48 6.16 20.84
N LYS A 142 -7.51 5.36 21.19
CA LYS A 142 -7.33 4.10 21.95
C LYS A 142 -6.55 3.02 21.19
N TRP A 143 -6.42 3.13 19.87
CA TRP A 143 -5.75 2.15 19.03
C TRP A 143 -4.24 2.39 18.90
N ALA A 144 -3.78 3.62 19.15
CA ALA A 144 -2.40 4.01 18.86
C ALA A 144 -1.35 3.18 19.61
N LYS A 145 -1.64 2.77 20.85
CA LYS A 145 -0.74 1.88 21.63
C LYS A 145 -0.62 0.49 21.02
N MET A 146 -1.72 -0.07 20.47
CA MET A 146 -1.72 -1.37 19.81
C MET A 146 -0.94 -1.35 18.50
N GLU A 147 -0.98 -0.23 17.78
CA GLU A 147 -0.21 -0.09 16.54
C GLU A 147 1.28 0.19 16.79
N GLU A 148 1.68 0.40 18.05
CA GLU A 148 3.04 0.80 18.43
C GLU A 148 3.51 2.09 17.71
N ARG A 149 2.55 2.91 17.25
CA ARG A 149 2.77 4.25 16.65
C ARG A 149 2.39 5.35 17.62
N TRP A 150 2.92 5.21 18.83
CA TRP A 150 2.61 6.05 19.98
C TRP A 150 3.81 6.21 20.89
N PHE A 151 3.95 7.39 21.49
CA PHE A 151 4.82 7.58 22.64
C PHE A 151 4.43 8.79 23.50
N GLN A 152 5.08 8.92 24.66
CA GLN A 152 4.92 10.06 25.58
C GLN A 152 6.24 10.34 26.30
N VAL A 153 6.60 11.62 26.44
CA VAL A 153 7.82 12.05 27.15
C VAL A 153 7.41 12.79 28.44
N GLY A 154 7.76 12.25 29.60
CA GLY A 154 7.35 12.82 30.90
C GLY A 154 5.83 13.01 30.99
N ASN A 155 5.41 14.20 31.42
CA ASN A 155 3.99 14.56 31.58
C ASN A 155 3.38 15.25 30.33
N SER A 156 4.06 15.19 29.18
CA SER A 156 3.57 15.77 27.93
C SER A 156 2.31 15.09 27.41
N ALA A 157 1.62 15.71 26.46
CA ALA A 157 0.53 15.05 25.75
C ALA A 157 1.08 13.89 24.90
N PRO A 158 0.38 12.74 24.86
CA PRO A 158 0.82 11.61 24.04
C PRO A 158 0.89 11.97 22.56
N VAL A 159 1.95 11.53 21.89
CA VAL A 159 2.12 11.62 20.45
C VAL A 159 1.56 10.36 19.81
N GLN A 160 0.57 10.51 18.93
CA GLN A 160 -0.14 9.41 18.26
C GLN A 160 -0.16 9.67 16.76
N GLU A 161 0.59 8.91 15.98
CA GLU A 161 0.74 9.17 14.53
C GLU A 161 -0.63 9.25 13.83
N GLY A 162 -1.54 8.33 14.15
CA GLY A 162 -2.89 8.31 13.59
C GLY A 162 -3.73 9.56 13.88
N ASP A 163 -3.51 10.23 15.02
CA ASP A 163 -4.16 11.50 15.37
C ASP A 163 -3.53 12.67 14.60
N LEU A 164 -2.19 12.68 14.50
CA LEU A 164 -1.45 13.71 13.77
C LEU A 164 -1.83 13.70 12.28
N ALA A 165 -1.78 12.52 11.65
CA ALA A 165 -2.16 12.34 10.25
C ALA A 165 -3.61 12.75 9.99
N LEU A 166 -4.54 12.40 10.88
CA LEU A 166 -5.95 12.80 10.77
C LEU A 166 -6.14 14.31 10.88
N ARG A 167 -5.36 14.98 11.76
CA ARG A 167 -5.37 16.44 11.88
C ARG A 167 -4.90 17.13 10.60
N VAL A 168 -3.80 16.65 10.00
CA VAL A 168 -3.32 17.15 8.69
C VAL A 168 -4.39 16.95 7.63
N ALA A 169 -5.00 15.76 7.53
CA ALA A 169 -6.05 15.48 6.56
C ALA A 169 -7.24 16.47 6.68
N ARG A 170 -7.64 16.82 7.91
CA ARG A 170 -8.72 17.77 8.18
C ARG A 170 -8.38 19.20 7.82
N LEU A 171 -7.12 19.61 7.92
CA LEU A 171 -6.64 20.93 7.46
C LEU A 171 -6.45 20.98 5.94
N LEU A 172 -6.01 19.88 5.34
CA LEU A 172 -5.77 19.74 3.91
C LEU A 172 -7.08 19.75 3.11
N ALA A 173 -8.11 19.05 3.59
CA ALA A 173 -9.38 18.93 2.89
C ALA A 173 -10.08 20.25 2.50
N PRO A 174 -10.27 21.25 3.40
CA PRO A 174 -10.86 22.53 3.02
C PRO A 174 -10.02 23.29 2.01
N ARG A 175 -8.68 23.32 2.16
CA ARG A 175 -7.76 23.99 1.21
C ARG A 175 -7.87 23.41 -0.20
N LEU A 176 -7.90 22.08 -0.31
CA LEU A 176 -8.07 21.41 -1.61
C LEU A 176 -9.44 21.68 -2.23
N ARG A 177 -10.51 21.75 -1.43
CA ARG A 177 -11.87 22.07 -1.89
C ARG A 177 -11.98 23.49 -2.40
N GLU A 178 -11.34 24.44 -1.73
CA GLU A 178 -11.26 25.84 -2.15
C GLU A 178 -10.66 25.96 -3.56
N LEU A 179 -9.60 25.20 -3.83
CA LEU A 179 -8.95 25.09 -5.15
C LEU A 179 -9.74 24.26 -6.19
N GLY A 180 -10.94 23.78 -5.83
CA GLY A 180 -11.88 23.12 -6.74
C GLY A 180 -11.83 21.59 -6.75
N ALA A 181 -11.02 20.94 -5.90
CA ALA A 181 -10.97 19.49 -5.83
C ALA A 181 -12.22 18.90 -5.13
N LYS A 182 -12.62 17.70 -5.53
CA LYS A 182 -13.56 16.87 -4.78
C LYS A 182 -12.78 15.99 -3.81
N VAL A 183 -12.89 16.27 -2.52
CA VAL A 183 -12.12 15.60 -1.47
C VAL A 183 -12.95 14.58 -0.70
N PHE A 184 -12.45 13.35 -0.64
CA PHE A 184 -12.96 12.25 0.16
C PHE A 184 -12.01 11.90 1.30
N PHE A 185 -12.53 11.27 2.36
CA PHE A 185 -11.73 10.69 3.42
C PHE A 185 -11.83 9.17 3.35
N VAL A 186 -10.68 8.48 3.34
CA VAL A 186 -10.62 7.02 3.50
C VAL A 186 -10.98 6.65 4.95
N ARG A 187 -10.54 7.46 5.92
CA ARG A 187 -11.12 7.55 7.27
C ARG A 187 -11.18 9.01 7.73
N ASN A 188 -12.18 9.34 8.55
CA ASN A 188 -12.33 10.68 9.13
C ASN A 188 -12.51 10.66 10.66
N SER A 189 -12.12 9.55 11.29
CA SER A 189 -12.12 9.38 12.75
C SER A 189 -10.97 8.47 13.17
N ASN A 190 -10.81 8.30 14.47
CA ASN A 190 -9.86 7.35 15.05
C ASN A 190 -10.39 5.92 15.08
N GLU A 191 -11.65 5.68 14.72
CA GLU A 191 -12.19 4.33 14.64
C GLU A 191 -11.77 3.63 13.34
N PRO A 192 -11.45 2.33 13.41
CA PRO A 192 -11.17 1.51 12.23
C PRO A 192 -12.40 1.44 11.32
N ILE A 193 -12.17 1.37 10.01
CA ILE A 193 -13.27 1.21 9.05
C ILE A 193 -13.58 -0.27 8.78
N THR A 194 -12.68 -1.18 9.15
CA THR A 194 -12.98 -2.61 9.20
C THR A 194 -13.94 -2.92 10.34
N SER A 195 -14.91 -3.80 10.06
CA SER A 195 -15.81 -4.33 11.10
C SER A 195 -15.13 -5.40 11.96
N LYS A 196 -13.95 -5.89 11.53
CA LYS A 196 -13.17 -6.90 12.26
C LYS A 196 -12.42 -6.29 13.44
N ARG A 197 -12.08 -7.11 14.42
CA ARG A 197 -11.30 -6.77 15.62
C ARG A 197 -10.22 -7.83 15.86
N PRO A 198 -9.21 -7.56 16.71
CA PRO A 198 -8.16 -8.54 16.99
C PRO A 198 -8.71 -9.93 17.35
N ASN A 199 -9.77 -10.00 18.15
CA ASN A 199 -10.37 -11.28 18.53
C ASN A 199 -10.88 -12.13 17.36
N ASP A 200 -11.27 -11.52 16.24
CA ASP A 200 -11.70 -12.24 15.04
C ASP A 200 -10.55 -13.00 14.34
N PHE A 201 -9.30 -12.71 14.70
CA PHE A 201 -8.11 -13.26 14.06
C PHE A 201 -7.36 -14.30 14.89
N ARG A 202 -7.82 -14.62 16.11
CA ARG A 202 -7.08 -15.50 17.04
C ARG A 202 -6.75 -16.88 16.47
N GLU A 203 -7.70 -17.48 15.76
CA GLU A 203 -7.49 -18.79 15.14
C GLU A 203 -6.47 -18.72 13.99
N LEU A 204 -6.60 -17.70 13.13
CA LEU A 204 -5.66 -17.48 12.02
C LEU A 204 -4.26 -17.15 12.55
N ALA A 205 -4.17 -16.30 13.57
CA ALA A 205 -2.92 -15.95 14.25
C ALA A 205 -2.21 -17.19 14.79
N ARG A 206 -2.93 -18.08 15.48
CA ARG A 206 -2.39 -19.37 15.95
C ARG A 206 -1.83 -20.20 14.80
N LYS A 207 -2.57 -20.34 13.71
CA LYS A 207 -2.14 -21.12 12.53
C LYS A 207 -0.87 -20.54 11.90
N ILE A 208 -0.80 -19.22 11.75
CA ILE A 208 0.38 -18.53 11.22
C ILE A 208 1.60 -18.75 12.13
N LEU A 209 1.44 -18.57 13.44
CA LEU A 209 2.53 -18.76 14.40
C LEU A 209 3.08 -20.19 14.38
N ILE A 210 2.20 -21.20 14.37
CA ILE A 210 2.60 -22.61 14.27
C ILE A 210 3.35 -22.87 12.95
N LYS A 211 2.83 -22.36 11.82
CA LYS A 211 3.49 -22.47 10.52
C LYS A 211 4.87 -21.82 10.51
N ASN A 212 5.04 -20.73 11.26
CA ASN A 212 6.29 -19.97 11.37
C ASN A 212 7.23 -20.49 12.48
N GLY A 213 7.01 -21.71 12.98
CA GLY A 213 7.94 -22.36 13.92
C GLY A 213 7.67 -22.13 15.41
N VAL A 214 6.50 -21.59 15.77
CA VAL A 214 6.04 -21.47 17.17
C VAL A 214 4.97 -22.53 17.44
N PRO A 215 5.34 -23.79 17.78
CA PRO A 215 4.38 -24.90 17.86
C PRO A 215 3.34 -24.75 18.97
N HIS A 216 3.70 -24.07 20.07
CA HIS A 216 2.83 -23.84 21.22
C HIS A 216 2.72 -22.34 21.51
N PRO A 217 2.03 -21.56 20.64
CA PRO A 217 1.97 -20.12 20.79
C PRO A 217 1.13 -19.74 22.02
N ARG A 218 1.66 -18.85 22.85
CA ARG A 218 0.97 -18.32 24.03
C ARG A 218 -0.21 -17.46 23.62
N ALA A 219 -1.24 -17.44 24.46
CA ALA A 219 -2.47 -16.69 24.18
C ALA A 219 -2.29 -15.17 24.27
N ASP A 220 -1.46 -14.72 25.21
CA ASP A 220 -1.30 -13.31 25.59
C ASP A 220 0.17 -13.02 25.96
N VAL A 221 0.50 -11.73 26.01
CA VAL A 221 1.76 -11.21 26.55
C VAL A 221 1.74 -11.30 28.07
N LEU A 222 2.89 -11.58 28.70
CA LEU A 222 2.98 -11.65 30.17
C LEU A 222 3.01 -10.26 30.79
N ASP A 223 3.79 -9.38 30.18
CA ASP A 223 3.98 -7.99 30.58
C ASP A 223 4.42 -7.16 29.35
N PRO A 224 4.45 -5.81 29.45
CA PRO A 224 4.80 -4.95 28.32
C PRO A 224 6.20 -5.19 27.71
N ASN A 225 7.13 -5.77 28.48
CA ASN A 225 8.52 -6.01 28.09
C ASN A 225 8.80 -7.48 27.73
N ASP A 226 7.75 -8.29 27.56
CA ASP A 226 7.84 -9.69 27.18
C ASP A 226 8.67 -9.84 25.87
N PRO A 227 9.88 -10.43 25.93
CA PRO A 227 10.77 -10.52 24.77
C PRO A 227 10.21 -11.47 23.69
N ALA A 228 9.22 -12.28 24.04
CA ALA A 228 8.52 -13.17 23.13
C ALA A 228 7.10 -12.68 22.80
N LYS A 229 6.79 -11.37 23.03
CA LYS A 229 5.47 -10.80 22.73
C LYS A 229 5.02 -11.07 21.29
N GLU A 230 5.94 -11.03 20.33
CA GLU A 230 5.65 -11.23 18.91
C GLU A 230 5.24 -12.66 18.58
N GLN A 231 5.56 -13.61 19.45
CA GLN A 231 5.20 -15.02 19.33
C GLN A 231 3.83 -15.34 19.96
N THR A 232 3.11 -14.31 20.46
CA THR A 232 1.80 -14.48 21.08
C THR A 232 0.66 -14.36 20.07
N ILE A 233 -0.41 -15.12 20.31
CA ILE A 233 -1.63 -15.07 19.52
C ILE A 233 -2.22 -13.66 19.54
N ARG A 234 -2.19 -12.98 20.70
CA ARG A 234 -2.67 -11.61 20.83
C ARG A 234 -1.94 -10.67 19.87
N TRP A 235 -0.60 -10.60 19.96
CA TRP A 235 0.20 -9.70 19.13
C TRP A 235 -0.03 -9.98 17.63
N GLN A 236 0.03 -11.23 17.21
CA GLN A 236 -0.21 -11.60 15.82
C GLN A 236 -1.65 -11.26 15.36
N SER A 237 -2.64 -11.36 16.25
CA SER A 237 -4.02 -10.97 15.96
C SER A 237 -4.18 -9.46 15.79
N GLU A 238 -3.45 -8.67 16.58
CA GLU A 238 -3.39 -7.21 16.47
C GLU A 238 -2.74 -6.80 15.13
N ILE A 239 -1.62 -7.41 14.74
CA ILE A 239 -1.00 -7.22 13.41
C ILE A 239 -1.99 -7.53 12.26
N LEU A 240 -2.67 -8.67 12.32
CA LEU A 240 -3.67 -9.06 11.31
C LEU A 240 -4.83 -8.06 11.22
N PHE A 241 -5.22 -7.47 12.34
CA PHE A 241 -6.27 -6.46 12.40
C PHE A 241 -5.84 -5.15 11.72
N TYR A 242 -4.81 -4.45 12.23
CA TYR A 242 -4.52 -3.10 11.76
C TYR A 242 -3.67 -3.06 10.48
N ARG A 243 -2.74 -4.00 10.30
CA ARG A 243 -1.80 -4.00 9.17
C ARG A 243 -2.36 -4.68 7.92
N TYR A 244 -3.32 -5.60 8.08
CA TYR A 244 -3.91 -6.33 6.96
C TYR A 244 -5.40 -6.04 6.78
N SER A 245 -6.24 -6.35 7.78
CA SER A 245 -7.69 -6.23 7.63
C SER A 245 -8.15 -4.78 7.40
N GLU A 246 -7.63 -3.84 8.19
CA GLU A 246 -7.97 -2.42 8.07
C GLU A 246 -7.52 -1.86 6.71
N ILE A 247 -6.26 -2.05 6.30
CA ILE A 247 -5.76 -1.55 5.00
C ILE A 247 -6.52 -2.18 3.82
N ARG A 248 -6.83 -3.48 3.86
CA ARG A 248 -7.64 -4.12 2.81
C ARG A 248 -9.07 -3.56 2.77
N ARG A 249 -9.65 -3.21 3.93
CA ARG A 249 -10.94 -2.54 3.97
C ARG A 249 -10.87 -1.13 3.37
N ARG A 250 -9.79 -0.39 3.62
CA ARG A 250 -9.53 0.91 3.00
C ARG A 250 -9.41 0.78 1.48
N ALA A 251 -8.70 -0.24 1.00
CA ALA A 251 -8.61 -0.53 -0.43
C ALA A 251 -9.98 -0.83 -1.05
N ALA A 252 -10.84 -1.59 -0.37
CA ALA A 252 -12.20 -1.82 -0.84
C ALA A 252 -13.02 -0.52 -0.93
N LEU A 253 -12.92 0.37 0.07
CA LEU A 253 -13.58 1.67 0.05
C LEU A 253 -13.08 2.55 -1.11
N VAL A 254 -11.76 2.66 -1.29
CA VAL A 254 -11.13 3.40 -2.38
C VAL A 254 -11.60 2.87 -3.74
N ASN A 255 -11.48 1.56 -3.94
CA ASN A 255 -11.65 0.92 -5.24
C ASN A 255 -13.10 0.75 -5.70
N PHE A 256 -14.05 0.66 -4.77
CA PHE A 256 -15.45 0.32 -5.09
C PHE A 256 -16.47 1.40 -4.73
N LYS A 257 -16.07 2.46 -4.02
CA LYS A 257 -16.98 3.53 -3.61
C LYS A 257 -16.46 4.92 -3.92
N LEU A 258 -15.19 5.21 -3.60
CA LEU A 258 -14.65 6.55 -3.76
C LEU A 258 -14.26 6.86 -5.21
N HIS A 259 -13.61 5.91 -5.89
CA HIS A 259 -13.05 6.07 -7.23
C HIS A 259 -12.30 7.41 -7.39
N PRO A 260 -11.27 7.67 -6.55
CA PRO A 260 -10.49 8.88 -6.65
C PRO A 260 -9.55 8.81 -7.86
N ASP A 261 -9.11 9.98 -8.32
CA ASP A 261 -8.03 10.09 -9.30
C ASP A 261 -6.65 9.96 -8.63
N LEU A 262 -6.58 10.28 -7.34
CA LEU A 262 -5.38 10.24 -6.51
C LEU A 262 -5.74 9.89 -5.06
N VAL A 263 -4.92 9.05 -4.42
CA VAL A 263 -4.89 8.92 -2.96
C VAL A 263 -3.62 9.55 -2.40
N LEU A 264 -3.79 10.39 -1.38
CA LEU A 264 -2.69 10.88 -0.56
C LEU A 264 -2.68 10.12 0.76
N CYS A 265 -1.64 9.30 0.98
CA CYS A 265 -1.40 8.63 2.25
C CYS A 265 -0.56 9.54 3.13
N LEU A 266 -1.15 10.04 4.22
CA LEU A 266 -0.52 11.03 5.10
C LEU A 266 0.04 10.34 6.34
N HIS A 267 1.34 10.43 6.55
CA HIS A 267 2.06 9.79 7.63
C HIS A 267 3.04 10.76 8.31
N PHE A 268 3.61 10.33 9.43
CA PHE A 268 4.81 10.92 10.03
C PHE A 268 5.83 9.79 10.18
N ASN A 269 7.11 10.09 10.05
CA ASN A 269 8.14 9.09 10.21
C ASN A 269 8.59 8.98 11.68
N ALA A 270 9.34 7.94 12.03
CA ALA A 270 9.99 7.79 13.32
C ALA A 270 11.33 7.08 13.17
N GLU A 271 12.25 7.36 14.08
CA GLU A 271 13.59 6.78 14.13
C GLU A 271 13.78 5.85 15.33
N GLY A 272 14.81 5.01 15.26
CA GLY A 272 15.27 4.29 16.45
C GLY A 272 15.75 5.26 17.53
N TRP A 273 15.29 5.09 18.77
CA TRP A 273 15.48 6.07 19.85
C TRP A 273 15.99 5.49 21.17
N GLY A 274 16.75 4.39 21.06
CA GLY A 274 17.40 3.73 22.18
C GLY A 274 16.50 2.74 22.92
N ASP A 275 16.67 2.67 24.24
CA ASP A 275 15.94 1.75 25.11
C ASP A 275 14.43 2.07 25.10
N PRO A 276 13.55 1.14 24.69
CA PRO A 276 12.11 1.34 24.72
C PRO A 276 11.54 1.65 26.11
N ASN A 277 12.24 1.26 27.19
CA ASN A 277 11.84 1.57 28.57
C ASN A 277 12.25 2.97 29.02
N ASN A 278 13.25 3.54 28.37
CA ASN A 278 13.75 4.88 28.65
C ASN A 278 14.11 5.61 27.34
N PRO A 279 13.11 5.88 26.49
CA PRO A 279 13.36 6.40 25.16
C PRO A 279 13.88 7.84 25.21
N SER A 280 14.81 8.15 24.32
CA SER A 280 15.37 9.50 24.19
C SER A 280 15.10 10.07 22.82
N LEU A 281 14.51 11.27 22.77
CA LEU A 281 14.24 11.96 21.49
C LEU A 281 15.53 12.10 20.67
N THR A 282 15.42 11.83 19.37
CA THR A 282 16.55 11.92 18.42
C THR A 282 16.75 13.35 17.93
N ASP A 283 17.92 13.64 17.38
CA ASP A 283 18.16 14.87 16.61
C ASP A 283 17.87 14.67 15.11
N ALA A 284 17.74 13.42 14.66
CA ALA A 284 17.48 13.09 13.26
C ALA A 284 16.08 13.56 12.84
N ASN A 285 16.01 14.28 11.73
CA ASN A 285 14.76 14.69 11.10
C ASN A 285 14.96 14.78 9.59
N HIS A 286 14.05 14.19 8.83
CA HIS A 286 14.18 14.03 7.39
C HIS A 286 12.81 13.89 6.73
N LEU A 287 12.84 13.98 5.40
CA LEU A 287 11.68 13.91 4.54
C LEU A 287 11.87 12.79 3.52
N HIS A 288 10.82 12.01 3.29
CA HIS A 288 10.73 11.23 2.07
C HIS A 288 9.29 10.98 1.66
N LEU A 289 9.11 10.64 0.39
CA LEU A 289 7.85 10.21 -0.18
C LEU A 289 7.99 8.80 -0.75
N LEU A 290 6.89 8.05 -0.75
CA LEU A 290 6.84 6.70 -1.30
C LEU A 290 5.82 6.57 -2.42
N VAL A 291 6.21 5.85 -3.47
CA VAL A 291 5.35 5.36 -4.55
C VAL A 291 5.46 3.82 -4.62
N ASN A 292 4.59 3.16 -5.39
CA ASN A 292 4.67 1.70 -5.50
C ASN A 292 5.86 1.24 -6.34
N GLY A 293 6.50 0.14 -5.94
CA GLY A 293 7.54 -0.56 -6.69
C GLY A 293 8.46 -1.35 -5.74
N SER A 294 9.65 -1.74 -6.19
CA SER A 294 10.65 -2.44 -5.38
C SER A 294 10.12 -3.68 -4.65
N TYR A 295 9.35 -4.51 -5.34
CA TYR A 295 8.86 -5.80 -4.86
C TYR A 295 10.03 -6.76 -4.66
N LEU A 296 10.01 -7.51 -3.56
CA LEU A 296 11.00 -8.55 -3.28
C LEU A 296 10.68 -9.84 -4.05
N ALA A 297 11.71 -10.63 -4.35
CA ALA A 297 11.54 -11.91 -5.03
C ALA A 297 10.60 -12.85 -4.25
N GLU A 298 10.69 -12.87 -2.92
CA GLU A 298 9.86 -13.70 -2.05
C GLU A 298 8.41 -13.21 -1.98
N GLU A 299 8.17 -11.91 -2.12
CA GLU A 299 6.82 -11.35 -2.23
C GLU A 299 6.15 -11.80 -3.53
N LEU A 300 6.93 -11.87 -4.60
CA LEU A 300 6.48 -12.35 -5.90
C LEU A 300 6.26 -13.87 -5.94
N GLU A 301 6.52 -14.62 -4.87
CA GLU A 301 6.08 -16.02 -4.79
C GLU A 301 4.56 -16.14 -4.56
N PHE A 302 3.93 -15.10 -4.01
CA PHE A 302 2.48 -15.05 -3.82
C PHE A 302 1.76 -14.66 -5.11
N ASN A 303 0.81 -15.51 -5.52
CA ASN A 303 0.05 -15.36 -6.76
C ASN A 303 -0.72 -14.02 -6.80
N ASP A 304 -1.23 -13.54 -5.66
CA ASP A 304 -1.98 -12.28 -5.56
C ASP A 304 -1.09 -11.04 -5.57
N GLU A 305 0.13 -11.13 -5.04
CA GLU A 305 1.08 -10.03 -5.12
C GLU A 305 1.60 -9.84 -6.54
N ARG A 306 1.98 -10.93 -7.23
CA ARG A 306 2.31 -10.87 -8.66
C ARG A 306 1.17 -10.27 -9.48
N PHE A 307 -0.06 -10.75 -9.25
CA PHE A 307 -1.22 -10.26 -9.97
C PHE A 307 -1.46 -8.76 -9.76
N GLU A 308 -1.45 -8.28 -8.52
CA GLU A 308 -1.68 -6.85 -8.26
C GLU A 308 -0.50 -6.00 -8.75
N MET A 309 0.75 -6.47 -8.68
CA MET A 309 1.91 -5.79 -9.27
C MET A 309 1.75 -5.61 -10.78
N ILE A 310 1.49 -6.71 -11.52
CA ILE A 310 1.30 -6.65 -12.98
C ILE A 310 0.11 -5.75 -13.32
N ARG A 311 -0.98 -5.83 -12.57
CA ARG A 311 -2.13 -4.95 -12.77
C ARG A 311 -1.77 -3.47 -12.56
N ARG A 312 -0.97 -3.14 -11.55
CA ARG A 312 -0.52 -1.76 -11.30
C ARG A 312 0.36 -1.25 -12.44
N LEU A 313 1.34 -2.05 -12.86
CA LEU A 313 2.20 -1.75 -14.02
C LEU A 313 1.34 -1.43 -15.25
N LEU A 314 0.40 -2.32 -15.59
CA LEU A 314 -0.46 -2.17 -16.77
C LEU A 314 -1.47 -1.02 -16.66
N SER A 315 -1.84 -0.61 -15.45
CA SER A 315 -2.70 0.56 -15.24
C SER A 315 -2.02 1.89 -15.57
N ARG A 316 -0.69 1.90 -15.71
CA ARG A 316 0.15 3.08 -15.91
C ARG A 316 0.02 4.11 -14.78
N ALA A 317 -0.22 3.65 -13.54
CA ALA A 317 -0.31 4.53 -12.38
C ALA A 317 1.03 5.23 -12.10
N TYR A 318 2.15 4.51 -12.25
CA TYR A 318 3.49 5.04 -11.98
C TYR A 318 3.83 6.29 -12.81
N ASP A 319 3.32 6.37 -14.05
CA ASP A 319 3.53 7.51 -14.94
C ASP A 319 2.93 8.81 -14.39
N GLU A 320 1.94 8.72 -13.50
CA GLU A 320 1.36 9.85 -12.77
C GLU A 320 1.91 9.96 -11.34
N GLU A 321 2.17 8.84 -10.66
CA GLU A 321 2.67 8.83 -9.28
C GLU A 321 4.04 9.50 -9.15
N LEU A 322 4.98 9.17 -10.03
CA LEU A 322 6.36 9.65 -9.91
C LEU A 322 6.49 11.18 -10.03
N PRO A 323 6.05 11.82 -11.15
CA PRO A 323 6.19 13.27 -11.29
C PRO A 323 5.35 14.04 -10.26
N LEU A 324 4.21 13.48 -9.84
CA LEU A 324 3.41 14.04 -8.76
C LEU A 324 4.15 14.00 -7.42
N ALA A 325 4.74 12.85 -7.06
CA ALA A 325 5.53 12.69 -5.84
C ALA A 325 6.75 13.61 -5.84
N ASP A 326 7.48 13.72 -6.96
CA ASP A 326 8.62 14.64 -7.08
C ASP A 326 8.19 16.10 -6.81
N THR A 327 7.06 16.52 -7.37
CA THR A 327 6.57 17.90 -7.21
C THR A 327 6.14 18.17 -5.77
N ILE A 328 5.47 17.22 -5.12
CA ILE A 328 5.10 17.33 -3.70
C ILE A 328 6.34 17.33 -2.81
N ALA A 329 7.31 16.47 -3.08
CA ALA A 329 8.54 16.38 -2.31
C ALA A 329 9.34 17.68 -2.38
N LEU A 330 9.47 18.30 -3.56
CA LEU A 330 10.17 19.58 -3.71
C LEU A 330 9.49 20.72 -2.95
N ALA A 331 8.16 20.78 -2.98
CA ALA A 331 7.40 21.76 -2.20
C ALA A 331 7.60 21.56 -0.69
N MET A 332 7.52 20.32 -0.21
CA MET A 332 7.80 19.97 1.19
C MET A 332 9.24 20.30 1.58
N ALA A 333 10.23 19.93 0.77
CA ALA A 333 11.63 20.16 1.08
C ALA A 333 11.92 21.66 1.22
N ARG A 334 11.36 22.50 0.34
CA ARG A 334 11.52 23.95 0.42
C ARG A 334 10.86 24.55 1.67
N ASP A 335 9.66 24.10 2.02
CA ASP A 335 8.92 24.64 3.17
C ASP A 335 9.49 24.16 4.51
N THR A 336 9.98 22.92 4.57
CA THR A 336 10.48 22.31 5.80
C THR A 336 11.98 22.51 6.02
N GLY A 337 12.74 22.70 4.94
CA GLY A 337 14.21 22.72 4.97
C GLY A 337 14.85 21.39 5.33
N LEU A 338 14.10 20.29 5.32
CA LEU A 338 14.60 18.97 5.74
C LEU A 338 15.40 18.26 4.65
N PRO A 339 16.46 17.52 5.02
CA PRO A 339 17.19 16.68 4.07
C PRO A 339 16.35 15.45 3.66
N PRO A 340 16.70 14.81 2.53
CA PRO A 340 16.10 13.54 2.16
C PRO A 340 16.47 12.46 3.19
N TYR A 341 15.53 11.56 3.47
CA TYR A 341 15.83 10.34 4.22
C TYR A 341 16.73 9.44 3.38
N GLU A 342 17.80 8.91 3.97
CA GLU A 342 18.63 7.90 3.33
C GLU A 342 18.30 6.52 3.89
N TYR A 343 17.59 5.73 3.10
CA TYR A 343 17.31 4.34 3.44
C TYR A 343 18.62 3.57 3.63
N PRO A 344 18.74 2.73 4.69
CA PRO A 344 19.82 1.76 4.78
C PRO A 344 19.87 0.91 3.51
N THR A 345 21.04 0.37 3.15
CA THR A 345 21.18 -0.51 2.00
C THR A 345 20.25 -1.73 2.18
N THR A 346 19.11 -1.73 1.47
CA THR A 346 18.12 -2.81 1.50
C THR A 346 17.55 -3.02 0.09
N ASN A 347 17.06 -4.22 -0.17
CA ASN A 347 16.32 -4.53 -1.41
C ASN A 347 14.84 -4.15 -1.31
N THR A 348 14.39 -3.61 -0.17
CA THR A 348 12.96 -3.29 0.06
C THR A 348 12.56 -1.93 -0.52
N THR A 349 13.53 -1.15 -0.99
CA THR A 349 13.31 0.21 -1.50
C THR A 349 14.24 0.52 -2.66
N THR A 350 13.81 1.41 -3.54
CA THR A 350 14.62 1.92 -4.65
C THR A 350 14.44 3.43 -4.74
N LYS A 351 15.54 4.20 -4.75
CA LYS A 351 15.47 5.67 -4.94
C LYS A 351 15.03 5.95 -6.39
N VAL A 352 14.01 6.77 -6.57
CA VAL A 352 13.42 7.07 -7.88
C VAL A 352 13.15 8.56 -8.03
N GLY A 353 12.89 8.99 -9.26
CA GLY A 353 12.59 10.39 -9.55
C GLY A 353 13.84 11.25 -9.54
N THR A 354 13.61 12.56 -9.54
CA THR A 354 14.66 13.58 -9.72
C THR A 354 14.80 14.50 -8.51
N SER A 355 13.82 14.51 -7.61
CA SER A 355 13.87 15.35 -6.40
C SER A 355 14.92 14.88 -5.40
N GLY A 356 15.28 13.59 -5.41
CA GLY A 356 16.13 12.97 -4.41
C GLY A 356 15.40 12.52 -3.14
N TYR A 357 14.09 12.73 -3.05
CA TYR A 357 13.26 12.44 -1.87
C TYR A 357 12.28 11.27 -2.06
N VAL A 358 12.13 10.74 -3.28
CA VAL A 358 11.12 9.74 -3.61
C VAL A 358 11.74 8.35 -3.67
N TYR A 359 11.06 7.39 -3.05
CA TYR A 359 11.44 5.98 -3.11
C TYR A 359 10.27 5.11 -3.59
N ALA A 360 10.56 4.11 -4.42
CA ALA A 360 9.64 3.04 -4.76
C ALA A 360 9.69 1.94 -3.67
N ARG A 361 8.51 1.51 -3.19
CA ARG A 361 8.37 0.49 -2.14
C ARG A 361 7.04 -0.28 -2.24
N ASN A 362 7.06 -1.58 -1.96
CA ASN A 362 5.86 -2.42 -1.94
C ASN A 362 5.17 -2.31 -0.57
N LEU A 363 4.34 -1.27 -0.41
CA LEU A 363 3.44 -1.14 0.74
C LEU A 363 2.06 -1.68 0.39
N LEU A 364 1.35 -2.26 1.36
CA LEU A 364 0.06 -2.90 1.09
C LEU A 364 -0.97 -1.94 0.46
N ALA A 365 -1.04 -0.68 0.91
CA ALA A 365 -1.99 0.27 0.34
C ALA A 365 -1.54 0.75 -1.05
N THR A 366 -0.23 1.02 -1.25
CA THR A 366 0.28 1.33 -2.58
C THR A 366 0.06 0.14 -3.52
N ARG A 367 0.12 -1.12 -3.07
CA ARG A 367 -0.21 -2.27 -3.90
C ARG A 367 -1.70 -2.40 -4.25
N LEU A 368 -2.60 -2.09 -3.31
CA LEU A 368 -4.02 -2.45 -3.45
C LEU A 368 -4.94 -1.32 -3.93
N TYR A 369 -4.56 -0.06 -3.77
CA TYR A 369 -5.38 1.06 -4.25
C TYR A 369 -5.24 1.17 -5.76
N ARG A 370 -6.35 1.11 -6.49
CA ARG A 370 -6.39 1.03 -7.95
C ARG A 370 -6.48 2.41 -8.60
N CYS A 371 -5.60 3.30 -8.13
CA CYS A 371 -5.35 4.66 -8.60
C CYS A 371 -3.91 5.05 -8.22
N PRO A 372 -3.39 6.16 -8.74
CA PRO A 372 -2.18 6.79 -8.22
C PRO A 372 -2.24 6.98 -6.70
N VAL A 373 -1.16 6.63 -6.02
CA VAL A 373 -0.96 6.79 -4.57
C VAL A 373 0.38 7.46 -4.33
N VAL A 374 0.38 8.51 -3.51
CA VAL A 374 1.59 9.14 -2.99
C VAL A 374 1.55 9.07 -1.46
N TYR A 375 2.55 8.43 -0.88
CA TYR A 375 2.80 8.40 0.56
C TYR A 375 3.69 9.56 0.93
N CYS A 376 3.24 10.37 1.87
CA CYS A 376 3.97 11.50 2.41
C CYS A 376 4.41 11.14 3.83
N GLU A 377 5.73 11.04 4.05
CA GLU A 377 6.32 10.84 5.38
C GLU A 377 7.24 12.02 5.75
N PRO A 378 6.69 13.26 5.86
CA PRO A 378 7.45 14.36 6.41
C PRO A 378 7.56 14.22 7.93
N TYR A 379 8.69 14.66 8.45
CA TYR A 379 9.02 14.76 9.87
C TYR A 379 9.19 13.44 10.61
N VAL A 380 10.27 13.37 11.38
CA VAL A 380 10.52 12.32 12.37
C VAL A 380 9.84 12.72 13.68
N MET A 381 8.70 12.11 14.00
CA MET A 381 7.83 12.50 15.13
C MET A 381 8.52 12.43 16.49
N ASN A 382 9.52 11.56 16.64
CA ASN A 382 10.32 11.41 17.84
C ASN A 382 11.66 12.17 17.79
N SER A 383 11.81 13.14 16.88
CA SER A 383 12.89 14.11 16.94
C SER A 383 12.59 15.23 17.95
N LYS A 384 13.61 15.82 18.57
CA LYS A 384 13.44 16.89 19.57
C LYS A 384 12.65 18.07 19.02
N ASP A 385 12.98 18.52 17.79
CA ASP A 385 12.31 19.65 17.15
C ASP A 385 10.85 19.33 16.83
N VAL A 386 10.60 18.20 16.16
CA VAL A 386 9.24 17.82 15.75
C VAL A 386 8.37 17.54 16.96
N PHE A 387 8.90 16.88 17.99
CA PHE A 387 8.18 16.67 19.24
C PHE A 387 7.73 18.01 19.84
N ALA A 388 8.61 19.01 19.96
CA ALA A 388 8.26 20.33 20.45
C ALA A 388 7.17 21.00 19.60
N ARG A 389 7.27 20.89 18.26
CA ARG A 389 6.26 21.43 17.33
C ARG A 389 4.91 20.71 17.45
N ILE A 390 4.90 19.40 17.69
CA ILE A 390 3.67 18.63 17.96
C ILE A 390 3.04 19.08 19.27
N GLN A 391 3.83 19.24 20.33
CA GLN A 391 3.35 19.70 21.64
C GLN A 391 2.80 21.14 21.59
N ALA A 392 3.35 22.01 20.73
CA ALA A 392 2.81 23.35 20.49
C ALA A 392 1.39 23.35 19.88
N GLY A 393 0.96 22.23 19.31
CA GLY A 393 -0.38 22.05 18.75
C GLY A 393 -0.58 22.76 17.40
N ASP A 394 -1.84 22.84 16.97
CA ASP A 394 -2.21 23.65 15.81
C ASP A 394 -2.44 25.11 16.22
N TYR A 395 -2.01 26.05 15.40
CA TYR A 395 -2.18 27.49 15.60
C TYR A 395 -2.15 28.25 14.27
N GLU A 396 -2.84 29.38 14.23
CA GLU A 396 -2.79 30.33 13.11
C GLU A 396 -1.49 31.14 13.11
N GLY A 397 -1.06 31.59 11.92
CA GLY A 397 0.13 32.41 11.76
C GLY A 397 1.43 31.66 12.08
N VAL A 398 2.36 32.35 12.72
CA VAL A 398 3.65 31.81 13.15
C VAL A 398 3.80 31.91 14.67
N ARG A 399 4.60 31.00 15.24
CA ARG A 399 5.03 31.07 16.64
C ARG A 399 6.49 30.67 16.75
N ASN A 400 7.15 31.18 17.78
CA ASN A 400 8.45 30.71 18.19
C ASN A 400 8.36 29.28 18.73
N VAL A 401 9.03 28.34 18.06
CA VAL A 401 9.28 26.99 18.59
C VAL A 401 10.77 26.73 18.45
N ASN A 402 11.45 26.47 19.57
CA ASN A 402 12.89 26.28 19.65
C ASN A 402 13.70 27.44 19.01
N GLY A 403 13.29 28.69 19.26
CA GLY A 403 14.01 29.87 18.77
C GLY A 403 13.70 30.24 17.32
N VAL A 404 12.80 29.52 16.64
CA VAL A 404 12.47 29.75 15.22
C VAL A 404 10.99 30.07 15.07
N GLU A 405 10.68 31.20 14.43
CA GLU A 405 9.33 31.55 14.02
C GLU A 405 8.89 30.66 12.85
N ARG A 406 7.85 29.85 13.06
CA ARG A 406 7.35 28.94 12.03
C ARG A 406 5.86 28.69 12.18
N LYS A 407 5.24 28.20 11.10
CA LYS A 407 3.84 27.75 11.11
C LYS A 407 3.69 26.52 11.99
N SER A 408 2.44 26.24 12.40
CA SER A 408 2.12 24.94 12.98
C SER A 408 2.54 23.83 12.03
N ILE A 409 3.12 22.76 12.58
CA ILE A 409 3.63 21.64 11.78
C ILE A 409 2.53 21.01 10.90
N PHE A 410 1.29 21.04 11.38
CA PHE A 410 0.13 20.51 10.65
C PHE A 410 -0.26 21.37 9.46
N ARG A 411 -0.14 22.70 9.58
CA ARG A 411 -0.43 23.65 8.50
C ARG A 411 0.69 23.71 7.49
N GLU A 412 1.95 23.70 7.94
CA GLU A 412 3.12 23.59 7.06
C GLU A 412 3.06 22.33 6.19
N TYR A 413 2.69 21.18 6.78
CA TYR A 413 2.43 19.96 6.03
C TYR A 413 1.27 20.14 5.04
N ALA A 414 0.10 20.60 5.49
CA ALA A 414 -1.04 20.76 4.59
C ALA A 414 -0.76 21.72 3.42
N ASP A 415 -0.10 22.86 3.69
CA ASP A 415 0.21 23.88 2.70
C ASP A 415 1.21 23.35 1.65
N SER A 416 2.28 22.66 2.07
CA SER A 416 3.28 22.09 1.14
C SER A 416 2.69 21.00 0.24
N VAL A 417 1.78 20.16 0.75
CA VAL A 417 1.02 19.19 -0.07
C VAL A 417 0.16 19.91 -1.11
N VAL A 418 -0.56 20.96 -0.68
CA VAL A 418 -1.40 21.76 -1.59
C VAL A 418 -0.56 22.35 -2.71
N GLU A 419 0.56 22.97 -2.38
CA GLU A 419 1.41 23.60 -3.39
C GLU A 419 1.97 22.56 -4.37
N GLY A 420 2.46 21.43 -3.89
CA GLY A 420 2.93 20.34 -4.73
C GLY A 420 1.87 19.84 -5.72
N LEU A 421 0.63 19.68 -5.26
CA LEU A 421 -0.51 19.32 -6.11
C LEU A 421 -0.81 20.40 -7.15
N VAL A 422 -0.85 21.67 -6.73
CA VAL A 422 -1.13 22.79 -7.64
C VAL A 422 -0.05 22.87 -8.72
N ASN A 423 1.22 22.76 -8.35
CA ASN A 423 2.34 22.78 -9.29
C ASN A 423 2.23 21.64 -10.31
N TYR A 424 1.99 20.41 -9.85
CA TYR A 424 1.86 19.25 -10.74
C TYR A 424 0.66 19.39 -11.68
N TYR A 425 -0.53 19.60 -11.14
CA TYR A 425 -1.75 19.62 -11.95
C TYR A 425 -1.84 20.85 -12.84
N SER A 426 -1.26 21.99 -12.45
CA SER A 426 -1.18 23.16 -13.33
C SER A 426 -0.23 22.89 -14.49
N GLY A 427 0.95 22.33 -14.22
CA GLY A 427 1.92 21.98 -15.27
C GLY A 427 1.42 20.90 -16.23
N ALA A 428 0.82 19.83 -15.70
CA ALA A 428 0.38 18.67 -16.49
C ALA A 428 -0.86 18.93 -17.36
N ARG A 429 -1.66 19.97 -17.03
CA ARG A 429 -2.92 20.31 -17.73
C ARG A 429 -2.85 21.61 -18.53
N CYS A 430 -1.73 22.33 -18.48
CA CYS A 430 -1.48 23.40 -19.44
C CYS A 430 -1.28 22.78 -20.82
N SER A 431 -2.11 23.18 -21.79
CA SER A 431 -1.93 22.82 -23.20
C SER A 431 -0.55 23.29 -23.65
N ARG A 432 0.33 22.36 -24.05
CA ARG A 432 1.56 22.68 -24.81
C ARG A 432 1.25 23.05 -26.27
N ASP A 433 0.13 23.74 -26.49
CA ASP A 433 -0.22 24.34 -27.78
C ASP A 433 -0.38 25.85 -27.57
N ARG A 434 0.76 26.53 -27.56
CA ARG A 434 0.92 27.88 -28.14
C ARG A 434 2.26 27.94 -28.84
#